data_AF-A0A645F9K0-F1
#
_entry.id   AF-A0A645F9K0-F1
#
_cell.length_a   1.000
_cell.length_b   1.000
_cell.length_c   1.000
_cell.angle_alpha   90.00
_cell.angle_beta   90.00
_cell.angle_gamma   90.00
#
_symmetry.space_group_name_H-M   'P 1'
#
loop_
_entity.id
_entity.type
_entity.pdbx_description
1 polymer ?
#
loop_
_entity_poly.entity_id
_entity_poly.type
_entity_poly.pdbx_seq_one_letter_code
_entity_poly.pdbx_strand_id
1 'polypeptide(L)'
;MLTWLSNAGGCSIVISYSMVCLSFLVLRKKEPNMLRPYKVKRVRFVGIVSVCMCIFLGIMYLPGAPASLSWPFEWGIIIGWAILGLVFYVWAALSGIEAREPRYN
;
A
#
# COMPACT_ATOMS: atom_id res chain seq x y z
N MET A 1 13.00 -19.83 -13.10
CA MET A 1 13.20 -18.87 -14.20
C MET A 1 12.26 -17.64 -14.16
N LEU A 2 11.38 -17.48 -13.16
CA LEU A 2 10.47 -16.32 -12.99
C LEU A 2 10.49 -15.73 -11.56
N THR A 3 11.52 -16.07 -10.78
CA THR A 3 11.63 -15.70 -9.36
C THR A 3 11.67 -14.18 -9.18
N TRP A 4 12.32 -13.45 -10.09
CA TRP A 4 12.41 -11.99 -10.04
C TRP A 4 11.06 -11.27 -10.15
N LEU A 5 10.16 -11.75 -11.02
CA LEU A 5 8.85 -11.15 -11.19
C LEU A 5 7.95 -11.47 -9.99
N SER A 6 8.02 -12.73 -9.54
CA SER A 6 7.26 -13.21 -8.39
C SER A 6 7.65 -12.49 -7.09
N ASN A 7 8.95 -12.30 -6.86
CA ASN A 7 9.46 -11.64 -5.66
C ASN A 7 9.21 -10.12 -5.70
N ALA A 8 9.56 -9.44 -6.79
CA ALA A 8 9.33 -7.99 -6.91
C ALA A 8 7.83 -7.64 -6.89
N GLY A 9 6.99 -8.43 -7.59
CA GLY A 9 5.54 -8.26 -7.58
C GLY A 9 4.93 -8.56 -6.21
N GLY A 10 5.34 -9.66 -5.57
CA GLY A 10 4.86 -10.04 -4.24
C GLY A 10 5.17 -8.98 -3.18
N CYS A 11 6.38 -8.43 -3.16
CA CYS A 11 6.76 -7.35 -2.25
C CYS A 11 5.88 -6.10 -2.45
N SER A 12 5.67 -5.70 -3.71
CA SER A 12 4.82 -4.54 -4.06
C SER A 12 3.36 -4.71 -3.61
N ILE A 13 2.83 -5.93 -3.75
CA ILE A 13 1.47 -6.28 -3.31
C ILE A 13 1.34 -6.20 -1.79
N VAL A 14 2.33 -6.69 -1.03
CA VAL A 14 2.32 -6.62 0.44
C VAL A 14 2.38 -5.17 0.93
N ILE A 15 3.17 -4.32 0.29
CA ILE A 15 3.20 -2.88 0.59
C ILE A 15 1.81 -2.25 0.36
N SER A 16 1.19 -2.58 -0.77
CA SER A 16 -0.16 -2.09 -1.11
C SER A 16 -1.21 -2.54 -0.09
N TYR A 17 -1.21 -3.82 0.29
CA TYR A 17 -2.15 -4.33 1.30
C TYR A 17 -1.92 -3.76 2.69
N SER A 18 -0.67 -3.49 3.05
CA SER A 18 -0.35 -2.79 4.29
C SER A 18 -1.00 -1.40 4.32
N MET A 19 -0.89 -0.66 3.22
CA MET A 19 -1.51 0.66 3.07
C MET A 19 -3.05 0.59 3.12
N VAL A 20 -3.66 -0.42 2.49
CA VAL A 20 -5.12 -0.64 2.55
C VAL A 20 -5.58 -0.94 3.98
N CYS A 21 -4.86 -1.82 4.70
CA CYS A 21 -5.16 -2.14 6.09
C CYS A 21 -5.08 -0.89 6.99
N LEU A 22 -4.03 -0.09 6.81
CA LEU A 22 -3.86 1.18 7.53
C LEU A 22 -4.98 2.16 7.19
N SER A 23 -5.33 2.30 5.91
CA SER A 23 -6.42 3.18 5.45
C SER A 23 -7.76 2.80 6.11
N PHE A 24 -8.06 1.50 6.21
CA PHE A 24 -9.27 1.03 6.89
C PHE A 24 -9.33 1.42 8.37
N LEU A 25 -8.19 1.40 9.07
CA LEU A 25 -8.07 1.84 10.47
C LEU A 25 -8.16 3.38 10.59
N VAL A 26 -7.48 4.11 9.70
CA VAL A 26 -7.47 5.58 9.69
C VAL A 26 -8.86 6.13 9.40
N LEU A 27 -9.57 5.59 8.40
CA LEU A 27 -10.91 6.05 8.03
C LEU A 27 -11.94 5.85 9.16
N ARG A 28 -11.74 4.84 10.02
CA ARG A 28 -12.56 4.65 11.23
C ARG A 28 -12.32 5.68 12.32
N LYS A 29 -11.11 6.23 12.40
CA LYS A 29 -10.78 7.31 13.35
C LYS A 29 -11.19 8.67 12.81
N LYS A 30 -10.96 8.94 11.53
CA LYS A 30 -11.28 10.24 10.91
C LYS A 30 -12.78 10.43 10.68
N GLU A 31 -13.48 9.42 10.16
CA GLU A 31 -14.90 9.53 9.80
C GLU A 31 -15.73 8.38 10.40
N PRO A 32 -16.04 8.45 11.71
CA PRO A 32 -16.81 7.40 12.39
C PRO A 32 -18.29 7.39 11.97
N ASN A 33 -18.86 8.55 11.63
CA ASN A 33 -20.30 8.73 11.38
C ASN A 33 -20.74 8.43 9.93
N MET A 34 -19.82 8.05 9.05
CA MET A 34 -20.14 7.70 7.65
C MET A 34 -21.17 6.56 7.59
N LEU A 35 -22.15 6.67 6.69
CA LEU A 35 -23.10 5.59 6.38
C LEU A 35 -22.33 4.45 5.71
N ARG A 36 -22.20 3.31 6.41
CA ARG A 36 -21.47 2.12 5.91
C ARG A 36 -22.48 1.06 5.47
N PRO A 37 -22.63 0.79 4.16
CA PRO A 37 -23.50 -0.28 3.65
C PRO A 37 -23.09 -1.66 4.18
N TYR A 38 -21.79 -1.86 4.42
CA TYR A 38 -21.23 -3.06 5.02
C TYR A 38 -20.56 -2.76 6.37
N LYS A 39 -21.01 -3.43 7.43
CA LYS A 39 -20.48 -3.29 8.80
C LYS A 39 -19.82 -4.59 9.25
N VAL A 40 -18.50 -4.58 9.38
CA VAL A 40 -17.74 -5.72 9.93
C VAL A 40 -18.06 -5.90 11.42
N LYS A 41 -18.43 -7.12 11.82
CA LYS A 41 -18.66 -7.50 13.24
C LYS A 41 -17.27 -7.68 13.89
N ARG A 42 -16.87 -6.77 14.82
CA ARG A 42 -15.53 -6.70 15.49
C ARG A 42 -14.39 -6.07 14.68
N VAL A 43 -14.63 -4.82 14.32
CA VAL A 43 -13.75 -3.98 13.50
C VAL A 43 -12.32 -3.78 14.03
N ARG A 44 -12.17 -3.69 15.37
CA ARG A 44 -10.87 -3.49 16.01
C ARG A 44 -10.01 -4.74 15.90
N PHE A 45 -10.60 -5.91 16.10
CA PHE A 45 -9.91 -7.19 15.99
C PHE A 45 -9.44 -7.45 14.56
N VAL A 46 -10.35 -7.29 13.59
CA VAL A 46 -10.02 -7.49 12.16
C VAL A 46 -8.92 -6.53 11.71
N GLY A 47 -8.97 -5.25 12.12
CA GLY A 47 -7.92 -4.29 11.79
C GLY A 47 -6.56 -4.61 12.41
N ILE A 48 -6.53 -5.03 13.68
CA ILE A 48 -5.26 -5.41 14.34
C ILE A 48 -4.67 -6.66 13.68
N VAL A 49 -5.50 -7.68 13.43
CA VAL A 49 -5.06 -8.92 12.77
C VAL A 49 -4.57 -8.65 11.36
N SER A 50 -5.27 -7.82 10.59
CA SER A 50 -4.86 -7.52 9.20
C SER A 50 -3.55 -6.76 9.14
N VAL A 51 -3.32 -5.80 10.03
CA VAL A 51 -2.03 -5.09 10.13
C VAL A 51 -0.93 -6.04 10.60
N CYS A 52 -1.20 -6.89 11.60
CA CYS A 52 -0.24 -7.88 12.06
C CYS A 52 0.18 -8.84 10.94
N MET A 53 -0.79 -9.36 10.16
CA MET A 53 -0.52 -10.23 9.03
C MET A 53 0.26 -9.51 7.92
N CYS A 54 -0.07 -8.26 7.62
CA CYS A 54 0.68 -7.48 6.63
C CYS A 54 2.12 -7.23 7.08
N ILE A 55 2.35 -6.94 8.37
CA ILE A 55 3.69 -6.77 8.94
C ILE A 55 4.46 -8.10 8.88
N PHE A 56 3.82 -9.22 9.26
CA PHE A 56 4.42 -10.54 9.20
C PHE A 56 4.84 -10.91 7.76
N LEU A 57 3.94 -10.70 6.80
CA LEU A 57 4.23 -10.88 5.37
C LEU A 57 5.37 -9.96 4.92
N GLY A 58 5.37 -8.70 5.35
CA GLY A 58 6.42 -7.73 5.01
C GLY A 58 7.79 -8.16 5.51
N ILE A 59 7.88 -8.67 6.75
CA ILE A 59 9.12 -9.20 7.34
C ILE A 59 9.65 -10.39 6.53
N MET A 60 8.76 -11.18 5.93
CA MET A 60 9.15 -12.33 5.10
C MET A 60 9.87 -11.94 3.79
N TYR A 61 9.81 -10.67 3.37
CA TYR A 61 10.53 -10.14 2.21
C TYR A 61 11.84 -9.42 2.59
N LEU A 62 12.15 -9.27 3.89
CA LEU A 62 13.44 -8.72 4.33
C LEU A 62 14.60 -9.71 4.08
N PRO A 63 15.83 -9.19 3.88
CA PRO A 63 17.00 -10.03 3.62
C PRO A 63 17.27 -10.98 4.80
N GLY A 64 17.30 -12.29 4.51
CA GLY A 64 17.46 -13.36 5.51
C GLY A 64 16.32 -14.40 5.51
N ALA A 65 15.20 -14.13 4.82
CA ALA A 65 14.08 -15.05 4.65
C ALA A 65 14.18 -15.86 3.33
N PRO A 66 13.50 -17.02 3.20
CA PRO A 66 13.54 -17.87 2.00
C PRO A 66 12.95 -17.21 0.73
N ALA A 67 12.16 -16.14 0.91
CA ALA A 67 11.64 -15.26 -0.14
C ALA A 67 12.45 -13.94 -0.25
N SER A 68 13.71 -13.94 0.20
CA SER A 68 14.58 -12.78 0.10
C SER A 68 14.62 -12.30 -1.34
N LEU A 69 14.33 -11.01 -1.53
CA LEU A 69 14.63 -10.34 -2.77
C LEU A 69 16.12 -10.53 -3.09
N SER A 70 16.42 -10.97 -4.30
CA SER A 70 17.78 -11.02 -4.84
C SER A 70 18.30 -9.60 -4.92
N TRP A 71 19.14 -9.28 -3.95
CA TRP A 71 19.93 -8.06 -3.94
C TRP A 71 20.99 -8.18 -5.04
N PRO A 72 21.17 -7.21 -5.96
CA PRO A 72 20.67 -5.83 -5.94
C PRO A 72 19.58 -5.47 -6.99
N PHE A 73 19.30 -6.33 -7.98
CA PHE A 73 18.47 -5.96 -9.14
C PHE A 73 16.99 -5.78 -8.81
N GLU A 74 16.42 -6.62 -7.94
CA GLU A 74 14.98 -6.59 -7.65
C GLU A 74 14.60 -5.35 -6.82
N TRP A 75 15.47 -4.93 -5.89
CA TRP A 75 15.32 -3.68 -5.16
C TRP A 75 15.42 -2.46 -6.07
N GLY A 76 16.34 -2.50 -7.04
CA GLY A 76 16.49 -1.44 -8.04
C GLY A 76 15.22 -1.21 -8.87
N ILE A 77 14.52 -2.28 -9.24
CA ILE A 77 13.25 -2.19 -9.98
C ILE A 77 12.17 -1.55 -9.10
N ILE A 78 11.98 -2.02 -7.86
CA ILE A 78 10.95 -1.46 -6.96
C ILE A 78 11.21 0.03 -6.68
N ILE A 79 12.45 0.37 -6.33
CA ILE A 79 12.83 1.76 -6.02
C ILE A 79 12.73 2.63 -7.27
N GLY A 80 13.16 2.13 -8.44
CA GLY A 80 13.05 2.86 -9.70
C GLY A 80 11.60 3.21 -10.05
N TRP A 81 10.69 2.25 -9.94
CA TRP A 81 9.25 2.48 -10.18
C TRP A 81 8.61 3.38 -9.11
N ALA A 82 9.02 3.26 -7.84
CA ALA A 82 8.55 4.13 -6.78
C ALA A 82 8.98 5.59 -6.99
N ILE A 83 10.23 5.82 -7.41
CA ILE A 83 10.73 7.15 -7.76
C ILE A 83 9.97 7.73 -8.95
N LEU A 84 9.73 6.93 -9.99
CA LEU A 84 8.98 7.36 -11.16
C LEU A 84 7.55 7.78 -10.77
N GLY A 85 6.88 6.98 -9.93
CA GLY A 85 5.56 7.33 -9.37
C GLY A 85 5.59 8.61 -8.54
N LEU A 86 6.64 8.81 -7.73
CA LEU A 86 6.82 10.03 -6.94
C LEU A 86 7.03 11.27 -7.83
N VAL A 87 7.84 11.15 -8.89
CA VAL A 87 8.05 12.24 -9.86
C VAL A 87 6.73 12.64 -10.53
N PHE A 88 5.93 11.66 -10.95
CA PHE A 88 4.60 11.94 -11.52
C PHE A 88 3.64 12.55 -10.51
N TYR A 89 3.66 12.09 -9.26
CA TYR A 89 2.84 12.67 -8.20
C TYR A 89 3.21 14.14 -7.94
N VAL A 90 4.50 14.45 -7.82
CA VAL A 90 4.99 15.82 -7.63
C VAL A 90 4.65 16.69 -8.85
N TRP A 91 4.80 16.17 -10.07
CA TRP A 91 4.43 16.88 -11.29
C TRP A 91 2.93 17.16 -11.37
N ALA A 92 2.09 16.20 -11.00
CA ALA A 92 0.63 16.37 -10.90
C ALA A 92 0.26 17.41 -9.83
N ALA A 93 0.88 17.36 -8.66
CA ALA A 93 0.65 18.31 -7.57
C ALA A 93 1.04 19.75 -7.98
N LEU A 94 2.17 19.91 -8.68
CA LEU A 94 2.65 21.21 -9.17
C LEU A 94 1.82 21.74 -10.35
N SER A 95 1.21 20.87 -11.17
CA SER A 95 0.38 21.28 -12.30
C SER A 95 -1.01 21.77 -11.90
N GLY A 96 -1.33 21.84 -10.59
CA GLY A 96 -2.53 22.50 -10.08
C GLY A 96 -3.85 21.85 -10.51
N ILE A 97 -3.80 20.58 -10.93
CA ILE A 97 -4.98 19.83 -11.43
C ILE A 97 -5.99 19.56 -10.29
N GLU A 98 -5.55 19.63 -9.03
CA GLU A 98 -6.33 19.21 -7.86
C GLU A 98 -7.33 20.23 -7.31
N ALA A 99 -7.49 21.41 -7.95
CA ALA A 99 -8.40 22.46 -7.48
C ALA A 99 -9.57 22.78 -8.44
N ARG A 100 -9.88 21.92 -9.44
CA ARG A 100 -11.21 21.98 -10.05
C ARG A 100 -12.18 21.22 -9.16
N GLU A 101 -12.73 21.92 -8.16
CA GLU A 101 -14.01 21.49 -7.59
C GLU A 101 -14.99 21.20 -8.74
N PRO A 102 -15.65 20.04 -8.77
CA PRO A 102 -16.72 19.79 -9.72
C PRO A 102 -17.79 20.85 -9.47
N ARG A 103 -17.86 21.82 -10.39
CA ARG A 103 -18.89 22.85 -10.43
C ARG A 103 -20.19 22.13 -10.77
N TYR A 104 -20.88 21.65 -9.74
CA TYR A 104 -22.26 21.18 -9.85
C TYR A 104 -23.12 22.42 -10.09
N ASN A 105 -23.38 22.69 -11.37
CA ASN A 105 -24.37 23.66 -11.80
C ASN A 105 -25.76 23.02 -11.67
#